data_AF-A0A1B6HN05-F1
#
_entry.id   AF-A0A1B6HN05-F1
#
_cell.length_a   1.000
_cell.length_b   1.000
_cell.length_c   1.000
_cell.angle_alpha   90.00
_cell.angle_beta   90.00
_cell.angle_gamma   90.00
#
_symmetry.space_group_name_H-M   'P 1'
#
loop_
_entity.id
_entity.type
_entity.pdbx_description
1 polymer ?
#
loop_
_entity_poly.entity_id
_entity_poly.type
_entity_poly.pdbx_seq_one_letter_code
_entity_poly.pdbx_strand_id
1 'polypeptide(L)'
;MEATGNLRSYCSESNFVKALQTISEDISVVGLAPLAKYDGRNPVPVIVSLVNTVWTLLQHRQKLVDSKRDLELKITVLSENFNHSEDKLRKQEKMFHRNKNTLLKEKNMIKLLEQEKSEALAKCKSFKQEAQEQKQQLKSRELQFKFEFRKQLNEIASLQEKLRKILSKERGEKWNDHTVKFSNSKSSEEHSRIACIEDMYKKSINRLENNVQALIRENLELRKLLDNVSSDLAHLLTKTHLDENIDIIEEKPG
;
A
#
# COMPACT_ATOMS: atom_id res chain seq x y z
N MET A 1 -0.79 39.28 -41.14
CA MET A 1 -0.59 40.72 -41.39
C MET A 1 -0.81 40.94 -42.87
N GLU A 2 -2.05 41.24 -43.22
CA GLU A 2 -2.45 41.57 -44.59
C GLU A 2 -1.99 42.99 -44.87
N ALA A 3 -1.12 43.14 -45.86
CA ALA A 3 -0.75 44.46 -46.38
C ALA A 3 -1.89 44.98 -47.26
N THR A 4 -3.02 45.35 -46.65
CA THR A 4 -4.04 46.17 -47.31
C THR A 4 -3.57 47.62 -47.31
N GLY A 5 -2.55 47.90 -48.12
CA GLY A 5 -2.09 49.25 -48.41
C GLY A 5 -3.05 49.90 -49.39
N ASN A 6 -3.78 50.90 -48.90
CA ASN A 6 -4.63 51.80 -49.66
C ASN A 6 -3.87 52.32 -50.91
N LEU A 7 -4.31 51.99 -52.14
CA LEU A 7 -3.72 52.44 -53.41
C LEU A 7 -3.99 53.95 -53.68
N ARG A 8 -3.85 54.81 -52.67
CA ARG A 8 -3.66 56.25 -52.93
C ARG A 8 -2.18 56.44 -53.29
N SER A 9 -1.93 56.85 -54.52
CA SER A 9 -0.59 57.01 -55.08
C SER A 9 0.27 57.92 -54.21
N TYR A 10 1.25 57.36 -53.51
CA TYR A 10 2.25 58.09 -52.71
C TYR A 10 2.99 59.14 -53.55
N CYS A 11 3.21 58.83 -54.84
CA CYS A 11 3.87 59.69 -55.81
C CYS A 11 2.89 60.15 -56.90
N SER A 12 2.98 61.43 -57.27
CA SER A 12 2.25 62.13 -58.33
C SER A 12 3.21 63.07 -59.06
N GLU A 13 2.84 63.59 -60.23
CA GLU A 13 3.69 64.50 -61.00
C GLU A 13 4.10 65.75 -60.19
N SER A 14 3.19 66.27 -59.36
CA SER A 14 3.41 67.49 -58.57
C SER A 14 4.39 67.31 -57.40
N ASN A 15 4.55 66.10 -56.87
CA ASN A 15 5.38 65.80 -55.70
C ASN A 15 6.54 64.83 -55.99
N PHE A 16 6.77 64.48 -57.26
CA PHE A 16 7.75 63.48 -57.68
C PHE A 16 9.14 63.68 -57.07
N VAL A 17 9.70 64.90 -57.15
CA VAL A 17 11.06 65.20 -56.64
C VAL A 17 11.15 65.03 -55.12
N LYS A 18 10.12 65.50 -54.39
CA LYS A 18 10.07 65.37 -52.93
C LYS A 18 9.90 63.91 -52.51
N ALA A 19 9.00 63.19 -53.17
CA ALA A 19 8.77 61.76 -52.92
C ALA A 19 10.04 60.93 -53.19
N LEU A 20 10.76 61.23 -54.27
CA LEU A 20 12.02 60.57 -54.59
C LEU A 20 13.10 60.84 -53.52
N GLN A 21 13.19 62.07 -53.03
CA GLN A 21 14.13 62.41 -51.96
C GLN A 21 13.80 61.67 -50.66
N THR A 22 12.53 61.65 -50.25
CA THR A 22 12.08 60.91 -49.05
C THR A 22 12.38 59.42 -49.17
N ILE A 23 12.07 58.80 -50.32
CA ILE A 23 12.39 57.39 -50.56
C ILE A 23 13.91 57.15 -50.51
N SER A 24 14.72 58.05 -51.07
CA SER A 24 16.18 57.94 -51.05
C SER A 24 16.75 58.01 -49.62
N GLU A 25 16.18 58.88 -48.78
CA GLU A 25 16.52 59.00 -47.36
C GLU A 25 16.12 57.73 -46.60
N ASP A 26 14.90 57.22 -46.79
CA ASP A 26 14.42 55.99 -46.16
C ASP A 26 15.29 54.77 -46.54
N ILE A 27 15.64 54.65 -47.82
CA ILE A 27 16.56 53.61 -48.33
C ILE A 27 17.92 53.70 -47.63
N SER A 28 18.43 54.92 -47.42
CA SER A 28 19.70 55.16 -46.74
C SER A 28 19.65 54.78 -45.25
N VAL A 29 18.53 55.05 -44.57
CA VAL A 29 18.30 54.65 -43.16
C VAL A 29 18.28 53.13 -43.01
N VAL A 30 17.74 52.42 -44.01
CA VAL A 30 17.76 50.95 -44.07
C VAL A 30 19.14 50.39 -44.46
N GLY A 31 20.13 51.25 -44.71
CA GLY A 31 21.52 50.89 -45.00
C GLY A 31 21.79 50.54 -46.47
N LEU A 32 20.90 50.93 -47.38
CA LEU A 32 21.07 50.75 -48.82
C LEU A 32 21.59 52.04 -49.48
N ALA A 33 22.14 51.93 -50.69
CA ALA A 33 22.67 53.09 -51.41
C ALA A 33 21.53 54.07 -51.79
N PRO A 34 21.71 55.39 -51.57
CA PRO A 34 20.71 56.39 -51.95
C PRO A 34 20.45 56.38 -53.46
N LEU A 35 19.25 56.80 -53.84
CA LEU A 35 18.87 56.91 -55.25
C LEU A 35 19.68 58.00 -55.96
N ALA A 36 19.95 57.78 -57.25
CA ALA A 36 20.53 58.81 -58.12
C ALA A 36 19.67 60.09 -58.11
N LYS A 37 20.33 61.25 -58.11
CA LYS A 37 19.64 62.56 -58.15
C LYS A 37 18.96 62.75 -59.49
N TYR A 38 17.71 63.20 -59.48
CA TYR A 38 16.99 63.58 -60.69
C TYR A 38 17.41 64.99 -61.14
N ASP A 39 17.89 65.12 -62.38
CA ASP A 39 18.37 66.37 -62.97
C ASP A 39 17.30 67.14 -63.76
N GLY A 40 16.05 66.66 -63.75
CA GLY A 40 14.92 67.27 -64.48
C GLY A 40 14.89 66.98 -65.97
N ARG A 41 15.90 66.31 -66.54
CA ARG A 41 16.01 66.08 -68.00
C ARG A 41 16.04 64.61 -68.36
N ASN A 42 16.75 63.79 -67.61
CA ASN A 42 16.88 62.36 -67.88
C ASN A 42 16.51 61.51 -66.64
N PRO A 43 15.37 60.81 -66.65
CA PRO A 43 14.96 59.96 -65.53
C PRO A 43 15.69 58.61 -65.49
N VAL A 44 16.42 58.22 -66.54
CA VAL A 44 17.02 56.88 -66.68
C VAL A 44 17.93 56.51 -65.50
N PRO A 45 18.87 57.36 -65.02
CA PRO A 45 19.73 57.02 -63.88
C PRO A 45 18.94 56.76 -62.58
N VAL A 46 17.86 57.52 -62.37
CA VAL A 46 16.97 57.37 -61.22
C VAL A 46 16.21 56.05 -61.30
N ILE A 47 15.67 55.72 -62.48
CA ILE A 47 14.96 54.47 -62.72
C ILE A 47 15.89 53.27 -62.50
N VAL A 48 17.11 53.31 -63.05
CA VAL A 48 18.09 52.24 -62.87
C VAL A 48 18.44 52.06 -61.39
N SER A 49 18.69 53.16 -60.68
CA SER A 49 18.97 53.12 -59.23
C SER A 49 17.78 52.55 -58.46
N LEU A 50 16.55 52.94 -58.79
CA LEU A 50 15.34 52.46 -58.14
C LEU A 50 15.12 50.97 -58.38
N VAL A 51 15.28 50.50 -59.62
CA VAL A 51 15.15 49.08 -59.99
C VAL A 51 16.17 48.23 -59.24
N ASN A 52 17.43 48.67 -59.19
CA ASN A 52 18.48 47.96 -58.44
C ASN A 52 18.19 47.92 -56.94
N THR A 53 17.73 49.03 -56.36
CA THR A 53 17.39 49.06 -54.93
C THR A 53 16.19 48.17 -54.63
N VAL A 54 15.14 48.21 -55.46
CA VAL A 54 13.97 47.32 -55.33
C VAL A 54 14.39 45.85 -55.45
N TRP A 55 15.27 45.51 -56.38
CA TRP A 55 15.80 44.16 -56.50
C TRP A 55 16.53 43.72 -55.23
N THR A 56 17.43 44.55 -54.70
CA THR A 56 18.13 44.27 -53.43
C THR A 56 17.14 44.11 -52.27
N LEU A 57 16.11 44.95 -52.18
CA LEU A 57 15.07 44.84 -51.17
C LEU A 57 14.28 43.52 -51.29
N LEU A 58 13.94 43.10 -52.51
CA LEU A 58 13.26 41.83 -52.75
C LEU A 58 14.14 40.63 -52.34
N GLN A 59 15.42 40.67 -52.66
CA GLN A 59 16.39 39.64 -52.25
C GLN A 59 16.55 39.59 -50.72
N HIS A 60 16.61 40.75 -50.08
CA HIS A 60 16.73 40.82 -48.62
C HIS A 60 15.45 40.31 -47.94
N ARG A 61 14.27 40.70 -48.45
CA ARG A 61 12.98 40.18 -47.98
C ARG A 61 12.91 38.67 -48.09
N GLN A 62 13.35 38.10 -49.22
CA GLN A 62 13.36 36.65 -49.40
C GLN A 62 14.24 35.96 -48.35
N LYS A 63 15.47 36.44 -48.13
CA LYS A 63 16.38 35.93 -47.09
C LYS A 63 15.78 36.02 -45.69
N LEU A 64 15.13 37.13 -45.36
CA LEU A 64 14.48 37.31 -44.06
C LEU A 64 13.31 36.33 -43.87
N VAL A 65 12.52 36.11 -44.91
CA VAL A 65 11.41 35.15 -44.88
C VAL A 65 11.93 33.72 -44.72
N ASP A 66 13.00 33.35 -45.42
CA ASP A 66 13.61 32.02 -45.29
C ASP A 66 14.22 31.83 -43.90
N SER A 67 14.97 32.81 -43.40
CA SER A 67 15.51 32.79 -42.04
C SER A 67 14.41 32.74 -40.97
N LYS A 68 13.28 33.41 -41.20
CA LYS A 68 12.13 33.35 -40.29
C LYS A 68 11.55 31.93 -40.24
N ARG A 69 11.35 31.28 -41.39
CA ARG A 69 10.87 29.90 -41.45
C ARG A 69 11.81 28.93 -40.74
N ASP A 70 13.13 29.10 -40.92
CA ASP A 70 14.12 28.27 -40.25
C ASP A 70 14.08 28.42 -38.72
N LEU A 71 13.87 29.65 -38.23
CA LEU A 71 13.71 29.91 -36.80
C LEU A 71 12.40 29.34 -36.26
N GLU A 72 11.29 29.49 -36.98
CA GLU A 72 10.01 28.89 -36.63
C GLU A 72 10.12 27.36 -36.51
N LEU A 73 10.79 26.71 -37.47
CA LEU A 73 11.02 25.27 -37.43
C LEU A 73 11.88 24.86 -36.22
N LYS A 74 12.96 25.60 -35.93
CA LYS A 74 13.80 25.35 -34.75
C LYS A 74 13.01 25.51 -33.45
N ILE A 75 12.16 26.52 -33.35
CA ILE A 75 11.31 26.73 -32.18
C ILE A 75 10.35 25.57 -32.00
N THR A 76 9.69 25.11 -33.07
CA THR A 76 8.79 23.95 -33.02
C THR A 76 9.52 22.70 -32.53
N VAL A 77 10.67 22.37 -33.11
CA VAL A 77 11.46 21.20 -32.72
C VAL A 77 11.94 21.30 -31.26
N LEU A 78 12.40 22.47 -30.82
CA LEU A 78 12.80 22.67 -29.43
C LEU A 78 11.61 22.54 -28.47
N SER A 79 10.44 23.04 -28.86
CA SER A 79 9.21 22.96 -28.05
C SER A 79 8.75 21.51 -27.91
N GLU A 80 8.75 20.75 -29.00
CA GLU A 80 8.44 19.32 -28.98
C GLU A 80 9.41 18.52 -28.10
N ASN A 81 10.72 18.77 -28.23
CA ASN A 81 11.73 18.14 -27.40
C ASN A 81 11.58 18.49 -25.92
N PHE A 82 11.26 19.76 -25.61
CA PHE A 82 10.99 20.21 -24.24
C PHE A 82 9.78 19.50 -23.65
N ASN A 83 8.66 19.49 -24.37
CA ASN A 83 7.43 18.80 -23.94
C ASN A 83 7.67 17.30 -23.71
N HIS A 84 8.40 16.64 -24.62
CA HIS A 84 8.75 15.24 -24.46
C HIS A 84 9.63 14.99 -23.23
N SER A 85 10.60 15.87 -22.97
CA SER A 85 11.46 15.80 -21.79
C SER A 85 10.67 16.02 -20.50
N GLU A 86 9.74 16.98 -20.49
CA GLU A 86 8.86 17.26 -19.36
C GLU A 86 7.94 16.06 -19.06
N ASP A 87 7.33 15.46 -20.08
CA ASP A 87 6.51 14.26 -19.94
C ASP A 87 7.30 13.08 -19.37
N LYS A 88 8.55 12.88 -19.85
CA LYS A 88 9.44 11.84 -19.34
C LYS A 88 9.78 12.08 -17.87
N LEU A 89 10.07 13.33 -17.49
CA LEU A 89 10.36 13.70 -16.11
C LEU A 89 9.15 13.46 -15.21
N ARG A 90 7.95 13.88 -15.64
CA ARG A 90 6.69 13.67 -14.91
C ARG A 90 6.38 12.18 -14.73
N LYS A 91 6.64 11.34 -15.74
CA LYS A 91 6.51 9.87 -15.61
C LYS A 91 7.51 9.31 -14.60
N GLN A 92 8.76 9.77 -14.63
CA GLN A 92 9.79 9.34 -13.68
C GLN A 92 9.45 9.73 -12.23
N GLU A 93 8.91 10.93 -12.02
CA GLU A 93 8.46 11.40 -10.71
C GLU A 93 7.30 10.56 -10.17
N LYS A 94 6.29 10.27 -11.02
CA LYS A 94 5.18 9.37 -10.65
C LYS A 94 5.70 7.98 -10.25
N MET A 95 6.65 7.43 -11.01
CA MET A 95 7.26 6.13 -10.68
C MET A 95 8.04 6.18 -9.36
N PHE A 96 8.80 7.25 -9.13
CA PHE A 96 9.54 7.44 -7.88
C PHE A 96 8.60 7.51 -6.67
N HIS A 97 7.50 8.27 -6.75
CA HIS A 97 6.53 8.34 -5.67
C HIS A 97 5.82 7.01 -5.41
N ARG A 98 5.45 6.27 -6.47
CA ARG A 98 4.89 4.92 -6.34
C ARG A 98 5.86 3.99 -5.62
N ASN A 99 7.12 3.94 -6.06
CA ASN A 99 8.14 3.09 -5.44
C ASN A 99 8.41 3.48 -3.98
N LYS A 100 8.50 4.78 -3.68
CA LYS A 100 8.66 5.28 -2.31
C LYS A 100 7.51 4.84 -1.41
N ASN A 101 6.26 4.92 -1.90
CA ASN A 101 5.09 4.49 -1.14
C ASN A 101 5.08 2.98 -0.92
N THR A 102 5.43 2.17 -1.93
CA THR A 102 5.57 0.73 -1.79
C THR A 102 6.63 0.37 -0.74
N LEU A 103 7.81 0.98 -0.81
CA LEU A 103 8.89 0.76 0.15
C LEU A 103 8.47 1.16 1.58
N LEU A 104 7.69 2.23 1.74
CA LEU A 104 7.16 2.64 3.04
C LEU A 104 6.17 1.61 3.60
N LYS A 105 5.29 1.05 2.77
CA LYS A 105 4.37 -0.02 3.16
C LYS A 105 5.12 -1.28 3.59
N GLU A 106 6.11 -1.71 2.81
CA GLU A 106 6.96 -2.85 3.16
C GLU A 106 7.69 -2.64 4.48
N LYS A 107 8.27 -1.45 4.69
CA LYS A 107 8.94 -1.09 5.96
C LYS A 107 7.97 -1.16 7.15
N ASN A 108 6.74 -0.69 6.99
CA ASN A 108 5.74 -0.76 8.05
C ASN A 108 5.30 -2.19 8.33
N MET A 109 5.15 -3.02 7.29
CA MET A 109 4.84 -4.45 7.44
C MET A 109 5.96 -5.20 8.18
N ILE A 110 7.23 -4.93 7.84
CA ILE A 110 8.38 -5.52 8.54
C ILE A 110 8.35 -5.16 10.02
N LYS A 111 8.11 -3.89 10.37
CA LYS A 111 7.99 -3.46 11.77
C LYS A 111 6.86 -4.17 12.51
N LEU A 112 5.71 -4.35 11.86
CA LEU A 112 4.59 -5.08 12.46
C LEU A 112 4.96 -6.54 12.73
N LEU A 113 5.58 -7.21 11.76
CA LEU A 113 6.05 -8.59 11.91
C LEU A 113 7.12 -8.72 13.01
N GLU A 114 8.03 -7.75 13.12
CA GLU A 114 9.02 -7.71 14.20
C GLU A 114 8.35 -7.57 15.58
N GLN A 115 7.32 -6.72 15.67
CA GLN A 115 6.53 -6.57 16.89
C GLN A 115 5.83 -7.88 17.25
N GLU A 116 5.07 -8.48 16.32
CA GLU A 116 4.37 -9.76 16.55
C GLU A 116 5.34 -10.87 16.95
N LYS A 117 6.51 -10.94 16.32
CA LYS A 117 7.58 -11.87 16.69
C LYS A 117 8.05 -11.64 18.12
N SER A 118 8.25 -10.39 18.53
CA SER A 118 8.69 -10.05 19.90
C SER A 118 7.64 -10.47 20.94
N GLU A 119 6.36 -10.26 20.65
CA GLU A 119 5.24 -10.64 21.52
C GLU A 119 5.11 -12.16 21.61
N ALA A 120 5.22 -12.87 20.49
CA ALA A 120 5.21 -14.33 20.45
C ALA A 120 6.39 -14.92 21.26
N LEU A 121 7.58 -14.33 21.14
CA LEU A 121 8.75 -14.74 21.93
C LEU A 121 8.54 -14.48 23.43
N ALA A 122 7.91 -13.37 23.82
CA ALA A 122 7.58 -13.07 25.21
C ALA A 122 6.59 -14.11 25.77
N LYS A 123 5.52 -14.43 25.04
CA LYS A 123 4.56 -15.48 25.43
C LYS A 123 5.23 -16.85 25.56
N CYS A 124 6.10 -17.22 24.61
CA CYS A 124 6.83 -18.48 24.66
C CYS A 124 7.74 -18.59 25.89
N LYS A 125 8.42 -17.50 26.28
CA LYS A 125 9.21 -17.46 27.52
C LYS A 125 8.33 -17.65 28.76
N SER A 126 7.17 -17.00 28.81
CA SER A 126 6.21 -17.15 29.90
C SER A 126 5.72 -18.60 30.03
N PHE A 127 5.28 -19.22 28.93
CA PHE A 127 4.87 -20.64 28.95
C PHE A 127 6.00 -21.58 29.34
N LYS A 128 7.24 -21.31 28.92
CA LYS A 128 8.40 -22.09 29.34
C LYS A 128 8.63 -22.01 30.85
N GLN A 129 8.47 -20.84 31.44
CA GLN A 129 8.59 -20.66 32.88
C GLN A 129 7.48 -21.41 33.63
N GLU A 130 6.23 -21.26 33.21
CA GLU A 130 5.09 -21.96 33.82
C GLU A 130 5.26 -23.49 33.73
N ALA A 131 5.68 -24.01 32.58
CA ALA A 131 5.96 -25.44 32.41
C ALA A 131 7.08 -25.92 33.35
N GLN A 132 8.10 -25.08 33.60
CA GLN A 132 9.16 -25.40 34.55
C GLN A 132 8.66 -25.42 35.99
N GLU A 133 7.80 -24.48 36.38
CA GLU A 133 7.17 -24.42 37.71
C GLU A 133 6.27 -25.65 37.95
N GLN A 134 5.40 -25.98 36.99
CA GLN A 134 4.57 -27.17 37.04
C GLN A 134 5.39 -28.46 37.15
N LYS A 135 6.49 -28.55 36.39
CA LYS A 135 7.43 -29.69 36.47
C LYS A 135 8.07 -29.80 37.86
N GLN A 136 8.39 -28.69 38.52
CA GLN A 136 8.92 -28.70 39.88
C GLN A 136 7.86 -29.15 40.90
N GLN A 137 6.62 -28.66 40.78
CA GLN A 137 5.50 -29.08 41.63
C GLN A 137 5.21 -30.58 41.49
N LEU A 138 5.21 -31.12 40.26
CA LEU A 138 5.04 -32.55 40.01
C LEU A 138 6.14 -33.39 40.67
N LYS A 139 7.40 -32.97 40.54
CA LYS A 139 8.53 -33.66 41.21
C LYS A 139 8.38 -33.66 42.73
N SER A 140 7.99 -32.52 43.31
CA SER A 140 7.75 -32.40 44.75
C SER A 140 6.63 -33.34 45.20
N ARG A 141 5.53 -33.39 44.44
CA ARG A 141 4.40 -34.27 44.73
C ARG A 141 4.74 -35.75 44.57
N GLU A 142 5.55 -36.12 43.57
CA GLU A 142 6.06 -37.48 43.39
C GLU A 142 6.91 -37.92 44.59
N LEU A 143 7.79 -37.04 45.10
CA LEU A 143 8.58 -37.29 46.31
C LEU A 143 7.68 -37.47 47.54
N GLN A 144 6.67 -36.63 47.70
CA GLN A 144 5.71 -36.73 48.80
C GLN A 144 4.94 -38.05 48.75
N PHE A 145 4.43 -38.44 47.58
CA PHE A 145 3.77 -39.73 47.41
C PHE A 145 4.69 -40.92 47.66
N LYS A 146 5.95 -40.87 47.21
CA LYS A 146 6.93 -41.92 47.54
C LYS A 146 7.17 -42.05 49.03
N PHE A 147 7.23 -40.94 49.76
CA PHE A 147 7.40 -40.95 51.21
C PHE A 147 6.17 -41.53 51.92
N GLU A 148 4.96 -41.05 51.59
CA GLU A 148 3.72 -41.57 52.16
C GLU A 148 3.51 -43.06 51.84
N PHE A 149 3.82 -43.47 50.62
CA PHE A 149 3.76 -44.88 50.23
C PHE A 149 4.72 -45.76 51.06
N ARG A 150 5.95 -45.31 51.30
CA ARG A 150 6.89 -46.01 52.19
C ARG A 150 6.38 -46.07 53.62
N LYS A 151 5.80 -44.98 54.13
CA LYS A 151 5.21 -44.92 55.47
C LYS A 151 4.07 -45.93 55.62
N GLN A 152 3.15 -45.98 54.65
CA GLN A 152 2.07 -46.96 54.61
C GLN A 152 2.59 -48.40 54.50
N LEU A 153 3.59 -48.66 53.65
CA LEU A 153 4.21 -49.99 53.56
C LEU A 153 4.81 -50.44 54.91
N ASN A 154 5.49 -49.53 55.62
CA ASN A 154 6.04 -49.81 56.94
C ASN A 154 4.95 -50.07 57.97
N GLU A 155 3.84 -49.33 57.91
CA GLU A 155 2.68 -49.54 58.78
C GLU A 155 1.99 -50.89 58.50
N ILE A 156 1.79 -51.24 57.24
CA ILE A 156 1.28 -52.57 56.82
C ILE A 156 2.20 -53.67 57.34
N ALA A 157 3.52 -53.52 57.18
CA ALA A 157 4.48 -54.49 57.70
C ALA A 157 4.40 -54.62 59.23
N SER A 158 4.24 -53.50 59.95
CA SER A 158 4.05 -53.50 61.40
C SER A 158 2.75 -54.19 61.82
N LEU A 159 1.64 -53.93 61.14
CA LEU A 159 0.34 -54.57 61.39
C LEU A 159 0.38 -56.07 61.08
N GLN A 160 1.01 -56.47 59.98
CA GLN A 160 1.23 -57.88 59.65
C GLN A 160 2.04 -58.59 60.75
N GLU A 161 3.07 -57.94 61.28
CA GLU A 161 3.85 -58.50 62.39
C GLU A 161 3.05 -58.62 63.69
N LYS A 162 2.22 -57.61 64.02
CA LYS A 162 1.27 -57.70 65.14
C LYS A 162 0.28 -58.85 64.95
N LEU A 163 -0.28 -58.99 63.75
CA LEU A 163 -1.20 -60.06 63.40
C LEU A 163 -0.54 -61.44 63.57
N ARG A 164 0.70 -61.61 63.07
CA ARG A 164 1.46 -62.86 63.27
C ARG A 164 1.64 -63.17 64.76
N LYS A 165 1.94 -62.17 65.59
CA LYS A 165 2.06 -62.33 67.06
C LYS A 165 0.75 -62.73 67.73
N ILE A 166 -0.39 -62.19 67.28
CA ILE A 166 -1.72 -62.57 67.76
C ILE A 166 -2.03 -64.02 67.36
N LEU A 167 -1.90 -64.35 66.08
CA LEU A 167 -2.15 -65.69 65.54
C LEU A 167 -1.22 -66.77 66.14
N SER A 168 -0.01 -66.41 66.53
CA SER A 168 0.92 -67.32 67.22
C SER A 168 0.60 -67.47 68.72
N LYS A 169 0.03 -66.45 69.37
CA LYS A 169 -0.53 -66.57 70.73
C LYS A 169 -1.83 -67.39 70.75
N GLU A 170 -2.72 -67.23 69.78
CA GLU A 170 -3.98 -68.01 69.67
C GLU A 170 -3.76 -69.46 69.23
N ARG A 171 -2.57 -69.83 68.77
CA ARG A 171 -2.25 -71.25 68.54
C ARG A 171 -2.18 -72.06 69.86
N GLY A 172 -2.27 -71.40 71.02
CA GLY A 172 -2.37 -72.01 72.35
C GLY A 172 -3.78 -71.99 72.99
N GLU A 173 -4.73 -71.19 72.51
CA GLU A 173 -6.07 -71.08 73.11
C GLU A 173 -7.16 -71.02 72.04
N LYS A 174 -8.15 -71.91 72.16
CA LYS A 174 -9.26 -72.09 71.22
C LYS A 174 -10.01 -70.77 70.97
N TRP A 175 -10.03 -70.33 69.71
CA TRP A 175 -10.83 -69.19 69.26
C TRP A 175 -12.32 -69.55 69.26
N ASN A 176 -13.11 -68.88 70.08
CA ASN A 176 -14.57 -68.91 70.03
C ASN A 176 -15.06 -67.90 68.98
N ASP A 177 -15.79 -68.44 68.00
CA ASP A 177 -16.46 -67.74 66.92
C ASP A 177 -17.40 -66.64 67.46
N HIS A 178 -16.97 -65.39 67.34
CA HIS A 178 -17.85 -64.23 67.47
C HIS A 178 -17.85 -63.47 66.16
N THR A 179 -18.86 -63.80 65.37
CA THR A 179 -19.28 -63.13 64.14
C THR A 179 -19.62 -61.66 64.45
N VAL A 180 -18.65 -60.76 64.24
CA VAL A 180 -18.89 -59.31 64.29
C VAL A 180 -19.51 -58.88 62.97
N LYS A 181 -20.83 -58.62 63.01
CA LYS A 181 -21.58 -57.98 61.93
C LYS A 181 -21.07 -56.54 61.76
N PHE A 182 -20.32 -56.28 60.69
CA PHE A 182 -20.06 -54.91 60.22
C PHE A 182 -21.34 -54.36 59.59
N SER A 183 -21.95 -53.39 60.25
CA SER A 183 -23.08 -52.62 59.77
C SER A 183 -22.64 -51.69 58.62
N ASN A 184 -22.83 -52.14 57.39
CA ASN A 184 -22.80 -51.27 56.20
C ASN A 184 -23.97 -50.28 56.27
N SER A 185 -23.68 -49.06 56.73
CA SER A 185 -24.63 -47.94 56.74
C SER A 185 -23.92 -46.63 56.38
N LYS A 186 -23.39 -46.55 55.14
CA LYS A 186 -22.87 -45.28 54.57
C LYS A 186 -23.11 -45.06 53.07
N SER A 187 -23.92 -45.87 52.38
CA SER A 187 -24.07 -45.75 50.91
C SER A 187 -24.99 -44.64 50.42
N SER A 188 -25.73 -43.95 51.30
CA SER A 188 -26.70 -42.94 50.85
C SER A 188 -26.09 -41.56 50.57
N GLU A 189 -24.99 -41.20 51.22
CA GLU A 189 -24.36 -39.88 51.08
C GLU A 189 -23.45 -39.78 49.84
N GLU A 190 -22.80 -40.88 49.45
CA GLU A 190 -21.96 -40.93 48.25
C GLU A 190 -22.78 -40.84 46.96
N HIS A 191 -23.95 -41.48 46.89
CA HIS A 191 -24.85 -41.36 45.74
C HIS A 191 -25.36 -39.92 45.55
N SER A 192 -25.65 -39.19 46.64
CA SER A 192 -26.06 -37.79 46.57
C SER A 192 -24.94 -36.85 46.07
N ARG A 193 -23.68 -37.12 46.42
CA ARG A 193 -22.53 -36.33 45.97
C ARG A 193 -22.20 -36.62 44.50
N ILE A 194 -22.27 -37.88 44.09
CA ILE A 194 -22.04 -38.29 42.70
C ILE A 194 -23.10 -37.66 41.78
N ALA A 195 -24.38 -37.67 42.18
CA ALA A 195 -25.47 -37.03 41.41
C ALA A 195 -25.29 -35.50 41.28
N CYS A 196 -24.78 -34.83 42.32
CA CYS A 196 -24.49 -33.39 42.28
C CYS A 196 -23.32 -33.05 41.33
N ILE A 197 -22.28 -33.87 41.36
CA ILE A 197 -21.12 -33.74 40.46
C ILE A 197 -21.53 -33.99 39.01
N GLU A 198 -22.36 -34.99 38.76
CA GLU A 198 -22.91 -35.30 37.44
C GLU A 198 -23.74 -34.14 36.86
N ASP A 199 -24.63 -33.54 37.67
CA ASP A 199 -25.42 -32.38 37.25
C ASP A 199 -24.55 -31.13 36.98
N MET A 200 -23.47 -30.95 37.75
CA MET A 200 -22.50 -29.88 37.51
C MET A 200 -21.75 -30.09 36.19
N TYR A 201 -21.27 -31.30 35.91
CA TYR A 201 -20.62 -31.61 34.63
C TYR A 201 -21.57 -31.44 33.45
N LYS A 202 -22.83 -31.88 33.59
CA LYS A 202 -23.87 -31.71 32.56
C LYS A 202 -24.14 -30.25 32.25
N LYS A 203 -24.23 -29.38 33.27
CA LYS A 203 -24.36 -27.93 33.11
C LYS A 203 -23.14 -27.32 32.43
N SER A 204 -21.93 -27.75 32.80
CA SER A 204 -20.69 -27.27 32.19
C SER A 204 -20.60 -27.66 30.71
N ILE A 205 -20.96 -28.89 30.36
CA ILE A 205 -20.99 -29.39 28.97
C ILE A 205 -22.00 -28.59 28.15
N ASN A 206 -23.25 -28.45 28.62
CA ASN A 206 -24.26 -27.63 27.93
C ASN A 206 -23.79 -26.18 27.70
N ARG A 207 -23.08 -25.59 28.66
CA ARG A 207 -22.57 -24.21 28.53
C ARG A 207 -21.47 -24.12 27.46
N LEU A 208 -20.59 -25.12 27.40
CA LEU A 208 -19.56 -25.21 26.36
C LEU A 208 -20.17 -25.46 24.98
N GLU A 209 -21.15 -26.34 24.86
CA GLU A 209 -21.87 -26.60 23.60
C GLU A 209 -22.58 -25.34 23.09
N ASN A 210 -23.27 -24.61 23.97
CA ASN A 210 -23.90 -23.34 23.63
C ASN A 210 -22.88 -22.29 23.17
N ASN A 211 -21.72 -22.21 23.84
CA ASN A 211 -20.63 -21.31 23.43
C ASN A 211 -20.05 -21.69 22.06
N VAL A 212 -19.86 -22.99 21.80
CA VAL A 212 -19.40 -23.48 20.50
C VAL A 212 -20.40 -23.12 19.41
N GLN A 213 -21.71 -23.33 19.64
CA GLN A 213 -22.74 -22.94 18.66
C GLN A 213 -22.82 -21.42 18.44
N ALA A 214 -22.59 -20.61 19.48
CA ALA A 214 -22.52 -19.15 19.34
C ALA A 214 -21.29 -18.74 18.50
N LEU A 215 -20.12 -19.29 18.80
CA LEU A 215 -18.89 -19.02 18.05
C LEU A 215 -18.99 -19.46 16.58
N ILE A 216 -19.63 -20.60 16.30
CA ILE A 216 -19.86 -21.05 14.91
C ILE A 216 -20.75 -20.06 14.16
N ARG A 217 -21.82 -19.56 14.79
CA ARG A 217 -22.70 -18.54 14.18
C ARG A 217 -21.95 -17.23 13.91
N GLU A 218 -21.19 -16.74 14.89
CA GLU A 218 -20.37 -15.54 14.75
C GLU A 218 -19.32 -15.71 13.63
N ASN A 219 -18.66 -16.87 13.56
CA ASN A 219 -17.69 -17.15 12.49
C ASN A 219 -18.35 -17.15 11.11
N LEU A 220 -19.59 -17.65 11.01
CA LEU A 220 -20.35 -17.66 9.76
C LEU A 220 -20.79 -16.24 9.35
N GLU A 221 -21.16 -15.38 10.30
CA GLU A 221 -21.45 -13.97 10.05
C GLU A 221 -20.20 -13.20 9.61
N LEU A 222 -19.06 -13.42 10.26
CA LEU A 222 -17.78 -12.82 9.88
C LEU A 222 -17.33 -13.23 8.48
N ARG A 223 -17.53 -14.49 8.09
CA ARG A 223 -17.26 -14.97 6.74
C ARG A 223 -18.14 -14.28 5.70
N LYS A 224 -19.44 -14.14 5.96
CA LYS A 224 -20.35 -13.39 5.09
C LYS A 224 -19.93 -11.92 4.95
N LEU A 225 -19.52 -11.28 6.05
CA LEU A 225 -19.05 -9.91 6.02
C LEU A 225 -17.77 -9.78 5.17
N LEU A 226 -16.84 -10.73 5.31
CA LEU A 226 -15.61 -10.78 4.52
C LEU A 226 -15.90 -10.97 3.03
N ASP A 227 -16.82 -11.87 2.69
CA ASP A 227 -17.23 -12.10 1.30
C ASP A 227 -17.87 -10.84 0.69
N ASN A 228 -18.72 -10.14 1.46
CA ASN A 228 -19.32 -8.87 1.04
C ASN A 228 -18.26 -7.79 0.80
N VAL A 229 -17.31 -7.60 1.73
CA VAL A 229 -16.22 -6.61 1.58
C VAL A 229 -15.32 -6.95 0.40
N SER A 230 -15.03 -8.24 0.17
CA SER A 230 -14.28 -8.71 -0.98
C SER A 230 -15.01 -8.39 -2.29
N SER A 231 -16.32 -8.64 -2.33
CA SER A 231 -17.19 -8.31 -3.47
C SER A 231 -17.23 -6.81 -3.74
N ASP A 232 -17.38 -5.99 -2.70
CA ASP A 232 -17.40 -4.53 -2.81
C ASP A 232 -16.06 -3.98 -3.32
N LEU A 233 -14.94 -4.52 -2.82
CA LEU A 233 -13.60 -4.17 -3.32
C LEU A 233 -13.42 -4.56 -4.78
N ALA A 234 -13.89 -5.73 -5.20
CA ALA A 234 -13.85 -6.16 -6.60
C ALA A 234 -14.72 -5.26 -7.51
N HIS A 235 -15.90 -4.85 -7.04
CA HIS A 235 -16.76 -3.90 -7.75
C HIS A 235 -16.14 -2.50 -7.84
N LEU A 236 -15.50 -2.02 -6.78
CA LEU A 236 -14.78 -0.74 -6.81
C LEU A 236 -13.60 -0.78 -7.77
N LEU A 237 -12.80 -1.86 -7.75
CA LEU A 237 -11.66 -2.04 -8.66
C LEU A 237 -12.09 -2.14 -10.13
N THR A 238 -13.18 -2.85 -10.42
CA THR A 238 -13.73 -2.94 -11.79
C THR A 238 -14.35 -1.62 -12.24
N LYS A 239 -15.03 -0.89 -11.35
CA LYS A 239 -15.57 0.44 -11.64
C LYS A 239 -14.46 1.47 -11.90
N THR A 240 -13.40 1.49 -11.10
CA THR A 240 -12.24 2.36 -11.35
C THR A 240 -11.52 2.01 -12.64
N HIS A 241 -11.49 0.73 -13.01
CA HIS A 241 -10.91 0.28 -14.29
C HIS A 241 -11.82 0.64 -15.48
N LEU A 242 -13.13 0.78 -15.31
CA LEU A 242 -14.04 1.25 -16.35
C LEU A 242 -14.00 2.79 -16.49
N ASP A 243 -13.92 3.53 -15.39
CA ASP A 243 -13.77 4.99 -15.41
C ASP A 243 -12.42 5.40 -16.04
N GLU A 244 -11.33 4.65 -15.81
CA GLU A 244 -10.04 4.86 -16.51
C GLU A 244 -10.08 4.51 -18.02
N ASN A 245 -11.05 3.71 -18.49
CA ASN A 245 -11.19 3.35 -19.91
C ASN A 245 -12.18 4.25 -20.67
N ILE A 246 -13.11 4.92 -19.98
CA ILE A 246 -14.02 5.90 -20.60
C ILE A 246 -13.26 7.19 -20.93
N ASP A 247 -12.32 7.62 -20.07
CA ASP A 247 -11.45 8.79 -20.33
C ASP A 247 -10.43 8.57 -21.48
N ILE A 248 -10.26 7.33 -21.97
CA ILE A 248 -9.34 7.02 -23.09
C ILE A 248 -10.07 7.00 -24.44
N ILE A 249 -11.41 6.90 -24.47
CA ILE A 249 -12.18 6.76 -25.72
C ILE A 249 -12.75 8.11 -26.23
N GLU A 250 -12.80 9.16 -25.41
CA GLU A 250 -13.34 10.47 -25.85
C GLU A 250 -12.34 11.44 -26.51
N GLU A 251 -11.04 11.14 -26.59
CA GLU A 251 -10.10 12.00 -27.32
C GLU A 251 -9.71 11.47 -28.71
N LYS A 252 -10.44 12.00 -29.71
CA LYS A 252 -10.14 12.24 -31.15
C LYS A 252 -10.48 11.15 -32.19
N PRO A 253 -10.87 11.54 -33.44
CA PRO A 253 -10.46 12.78 -34.12
C PRO A 253 -11.55 13.59 -34.87
N GLY A 254 -11.39 14.91 -34.79
CA GLY A 254 -11.76 15.89 -35.82
C GLY A 254 -10.52 16.75 -36.12
#